data_AF-J0D1T4-F1
#
_entry.id   AF-J0D1T4-F1
#
_cell.length_a   1.000
_cell.length_b   1.000
_cell.length_c   1.000
_cell.angle_alpha   90.00
_cell.angle_beta   90.00
_cell.angle_gamma   90.00
#
_symmetry.space_group_name_H-M   'P 1'
#
loop_
_entity.id
_entity.type
_entity.pdbx_description
1 polymer ?
#
loop_
_entity_poly.entity_id
_entity_poly.type
_entity_poly.pdbx_seq_one_letter_code
_entity_poly.pdbx_strand_id
1 'polypeptide(L)'
;MVQYLTKDLKKHELAGWTTVKEAGLEVRAAAAALRSRIGETTFYHVDKKRRESWQAVKETQKLATDGAMFANAEIVDLRVYAPFDWPGISIRGLKQNVAQAAIREAKARRCKGRKATNANIDQIKADLRMFCGHVPTTTQIWRGLRSKDLSRQAKNFLWKAVHGAHKIGNYFRKMPSPWKEMAECPTCGTTETMEHVLLDCPDSRQDLIWSL
;
A
#
# COMPACT_ATOMS: atom_id res chain seq x y z
N MET A 1 17.62 5.92 12.26
CA MET A 1 18.74 5.73 11.30
C MET A 1 19.95 5.05 11.94
N VAL A 2 20.55 5.57 13.01
CA VAL A 2 21.76 4.97 13.63
C VAL A 2 21.60 3.48 13.98
N GLN A 3 20.46 3.08 14.57
CA GLN A 3 20.19 1.67 14.88
C GLN A 3 20.21 0.76 13.65
N TYR A 4 19.69 1.24 12.51
CA TYR A 4 19.67 0.50 11.25
C TYR A 4 21.07 0.27 10.68
N LEU A 5 21.99 1.23 10.84
CA LEU A 5 23.37 1.14 10.35
C LEU A 5 24.33 0.45 11.33
N THR A 6 23.91 0.20 12.57
CA THR A 6 24.76 -0.39 13.62
C THR A 6 24.27 -1.78 14.05
N LYS A 7 23.12 -1.84 14.74
CA LYS A 7 22.59 -3.07 15.35
C LYS A 7 21.86 -3.96 14.34
N ASP A 8 21.03 -3.37 13.49
CA ASP A 8 20.11 -4.11 12.62
C ASP A 8 20.66 -4.32 11.20
N LEU A 9 21.83 -3.76 10.87
CA LEU A 9 22.38 -3.77 9.50
C LEU A 9 22.43 -5.18 8.92
N LYS A 10 23.10 -6.10 9.63
CA LYS A 10 23.26 -7.49 9.19
C LYS A 10 21.93 -8.20 8.97
N LYS A 11 20.93 -7.92 9.81
CA LYS A 11 19.58 -8.49 9.70
C LYS A 11 18.88 -8.01 8.43
N HIS A 12 19.00 -6.72 8.10
CA HIS A 12 18.38 -6.14 6.92
C HIS A 12 19.05 -6.59 5.62
N GLU A 13 20.37 -6.74 5.62
CA GLU A 13 21.13 -7.28 4.49
C GLU A 13 20.77 -8.73 4.21
N LEU A 14 20.67 -9.55 5.26
CA LEU A 14 20.23 -10.94 5.12
C LEU A 14 18.81 -11.04 4.54
N ALA A 15 17.91 -10.12 4.90
CA ALA A 15 16.55 -10.04 4.37
C ALA A 15 16.46 -9.30 3.01
N GLY A 16 17.59 -8.91 2.41
CA GLY A 16 17.64 -8.18 1.14
C GLY A 16 16.87 -6.87 1.15
N TRP A 17 16.79 -6.20 2.30
CA TRP A 17 16.09 -4.92 2.51
C TRP A 17 14.57 -4.94 2.23
N THR A 18 13.99 -6.11 1.97
CA THR A 18 12.55 -6.28 1.64
C THR A 18 11.60 -6.02 2.81
N THR A 19 12.13 -6.04 4.04
CA THR A 19 11.34 -5.88 5.27
C THR A 19 11.32 -4.45 5.80
N VAL A 20 12.15 -3.56 5.26
CA VAL A 20 12.23 -2.16 5.68
C VAL A 20 11.31 -1.34 4.80
N LYS A 21 10.24 -0.78 5.38
CA LYS A 21 9.34 0.11 4.66
C LYS A 21 9.97 1.49 4.51
N GLU A 22 9.84 2.06 3.31
CA GLU A 22 10.10 3.45 2.90
C GLU A 22 11.55 3.96 3.06
N ALA A 23 12.27 3.65 4.14
CA ALA A 23 13.65 4.08 4.39
C ALA A 23 14.73 3.03 4.04
N GLY A 24 14.34 1.94 3.38
CA GLY A 24 15.22 0.80 3.14
C GLY A 24 16.31 1.06 2.08
N LEU A 25 16.00 1.90 1.09
CA LEU A 25 16.91 2.21 -0.01
C LEU A 25 18.00 3.20 0.40
N GLU A 26 17.62 4.22 1.15
CA GLU A 26 18.48 5.29 1.67
C GLU A 26 19.49 4.70 2.66
N VAL A 27 19.03 3.83 3.56
CA VAL A 27 19.92 3.17 4.53
C VAL A 27 20.86 2.18 3.83
N ARG A 28 20.39 1.45 2.81
CA ARG A 28 21.24 0.58 1.99
C ARG A 28 22.32 1.37 1.27
N ALA A 29 21.96 2.51 0.67
CA ALA A 29 22.92 3.40 0.00
C ALA A 29 23.93 3.97 0.99
N ALA A 30 23.48 4.40 2.17
CA ALA A 30 24.37 4.85 3.22
C ALA A 30 25.34 3.74 3.65
N ALA A 31 24.87 2.50 3.82
CA ALA A 31 25.74 1.37 4.16
C ALA A 31 26.81 1.10 3.07
N ALA A 32 26.42 1.15 1.79
CA ALA A 32 27.34 0.98 0.67
C ALA A 32 28.36 2.14 0.57
N ALA A 33 27.92 3.38 0.77
CA ALA A 33 28.77 4.56 0.79
C ALA A 33 29.76 4.59 1.98
N LEU A 34 29.37 4.03 3.12
CA LEU A 34 30.27 3.87 4.27
C LEU A 34 31.34 2.82 3.99
N ARG A 35 30.98 1.72 3.34
CA ARG A 35 31.92 0.67 2.94
C ARG A 35 32.90 1.09 1.86
N SER A 36 32.53 2.04 1.01
CA SER A 36 33.44 2.58 0.00
C SER A 36 34.53 3.48 0.60
N ARG A 37 34.42 3.86 1.87
CA ARG A 37 35.41 4.67 2.58
C ARG A 37 36.45 3.76 3.26
N ILE A 38 37.69 4.24 3.30
CA ILE A 38 38.83 3.51 3.88
C ILE A 38 38.95 3.76 5.41
N GLY A 39 38.34 4.83 5.92
CA GLY A 39 38.48 5.25 7.32
C GLY A 39 37.42 4.67 8.27
N GLU A 40 37.80 4.50 9.53
CA GLU A 40 36.87 4.15 10.61
C GLU A 40 35.79 5.23 10.75
N THR A 41 34.52 4.80 10.79
CA THR A 41 33.39 5.70 11.00
C THR A 41 32.69 5.35 12.30
N THR A 42 32.67 6.30 13.24
CA THR A 42 31.95 6.17 14.51
C THR A 42 30.65 6.97 14.46
N PHE A 43 29.58 6.39 14.98
CA PHE A 43 28.29 7.07 15.09
C PHE A 43 28.06 7.55 16.51
N TYR A 44 27.81 8.85 16.64
CA TYR A 44 27.32 9.43 17.89
C TYR A 44 25.83 9.78 17.76
N HIS A 45 25.00 9.20 18.63
CA HIS A 45 23.58 9.52 18.70
C HIS A 45 23.32 10.54 19.81
N VAL A 46 22.77 11.69 19.42
CA VAL A 46 22.46 12.79 20.35
C VAL A 46 21.02 12.65 20.81
N ASP A 47 20.83 12.50 22.12
CA ASP A 47 19.50 12.44 22.69
C ASP A 47 18.75 13.79 22.61
N LYS A 48 17.42 13.72 22.58
CA LYS A 48 16.55 14.90 22.47
C LYS A 48 16.87 16.00 23.50
N LYS A 49 17.21 15.61 24.74
CA LYS A 49 17.54 16.55 25.84
C LYS A 49 18.87 17.29 25.62
N ARG A 50 19.83 16.67 24.93
CA ARG A 50 21.16 17.24 24.65
C ARG A 50 21.23 17.98 23.32
N ARG A 51 20.14 17.92 22.54
CA ARG A 51 20.01 18.59 21.25
C ARG A 51 20.07 20.11 21.37
N GLU A 52 19.60 20.67 22.48
CA GLU A 52 19.59 22.11 22.71
C GLU A 52 20.98 22.71 22.96
N SER A 53 21.91 21.91 23.50
CA SER A 53 23.28 22.34 23.77
C SER A 53 24.25 22.07 22.61
N TRP A 54 23.82 21.32 21.58
CA TRP A 54 24.64 21.00 20.40
C TRP A 54 24.26 21.85 19.19
N GLN A 55 25.01 22.93 18.99
CA GLN A 55 24.76 23.91 17.94
C GLN A 55 24.77 23.30 16.52
N ALA A 56 25.75 22.45 16.21
CA ALA A 56 25.86 21.79 14.90
C ALA A 56 24.61 20.95 14.53
N VAL A 57 23.95 20.34 15.52
CA VAL A 57 22.72 19.56 15.30
C VAL A 57 21.55 20.49 14.96
N LYS A 58 21.46 21.65 15.63
CA LYS A 58 20.42 22.65 15.33
C LYS A 58 20.58 23.20 13.92
N GLU A 59 21.81 23.56 13.54
CA GLU A 59 22.13 24.08 12.20
C GLU A 59 21.81 23.05 11.12
N THR A 60 22.23 21.80 11.32
CA THR A 60 21.92 20.69 10.39
C THR A 60 20.42 20.48 10.24
N GLN A 61 19.64 20.62 11.31
CA GLN A 61 18.19 20.47 11.26
C GLN A 61 17.50 21.61 10.53
N LYS A 62 17.96 22.84 10.76
CA LYS A 62 17.47 24.00 10.04
C LYS A 62 17.70 23.83 8.54
N LEU A 63 18.91 23.43 8.14
CA LEU A 63 19.25 23.12 6.75
C LEU A 63 18.39 21.98 6.20
N ALA A 64 18.14 20.93 6.97
CA ALA A 64 17.28 19.83 6.55
C ALA A 64 15.81 20.24 6.40
N THR A 65 15.28 21.11 7.27
CA THR A 65 13.91 21.63 7.14
C THR A 65 13.79 22.56 5.95
N ASP A 66 14.76 23.44 5.74
CA ASP A 66 14.78 24.35 4.59
C ASP A 66 14.89 23.53 3.29
N GLY A 67 15.78 22.55 3.24
CA GLY A 67 15.90 21.62 2.13
C GLY A 67 14.62 20.81 1.86
N ALA A 68 13.92 20.35 2.89
CA ALA A 68 12.67 19.60 2.72
C ALA A 68 11.52 20.43 2.12
N MET A 69 11.55 21.76 2.28
CA MET A 69 10.55 22.65 1.66
C MET A 69 10.78 22.86 0.16
N PHE A 70 12.02 22.72 -0.32
CA PHE A 70 12.40 23.03 -1.70
C PHE A 70 12.92 21.82 -2.51
N ALA A 71 13.12 20.66 -1.87
CA ALA A 71 13.66 19.48 -2.53
C ALA A 71 12.57 18.73 -3.33
N ASN A 72 12.84 18.54 -4.63
CA ASN A 72 12.29 17.39 -5.34
C ASN A 72 12.91 16.12 -4.75
N ALA A 73 12.13 15.04 -4.60
CA ALA A 73 12.64 13.78 -4.07
C ALA A 73 13.80 13.26 -4.94
N GLU A 74 15.04 13.42 -4.45
CA GLU A 74 16.22 12.90 -5.14
C GLU A 74 16.16 11.38 -5.17
N ILE A 75 16.32 10.82 -6.37
CA ILE A 75 16.37 9.37 -6.56
C ILE A 75 17.76 8.91 -6.15
N VAL A 76 17.85 8.11 -5.09
CA VAL A 76 19.10 7.51 -4.64
C VAL A 76 19.63 6.53 -5.69
N ASP A 77 20.73 6.89 -6.37
CA ASP A 77 21.39 6.01 -7.34
C ASP A 77 22.41 5.08 -6.66
N LEU A 78 21.99 3.83 -6.41
CA LEU A 78 22.84 2.78 -5.85
C LEU A 78 23.97 2.33 -6.79
N ARG A 79 23.93 2.67 -8.09
CA ARG A 79 24.95 2.25 -9.07
C ARG A 79 26.32 2.84 -8.74
N VAL A 80 26.36 4.02 -8.14
CA VAL A 80 27.60 4.69 -7.69
C VAL A 80 28.39 3.83 -6.71
N TYR A 81 27.70 3.03 -5.89
CA TYR A 81 28.30 2.18 -4.87
C TYR A 81 28.18 0.68 -5.18
N ALA A 82 27.96 0.30 -6.45
CA ALA A 82 27.73 -1.08 -6.85
C ALA A 82 28.75 -2.11 -6.29
N PRO A 83 30.07 -1.83 -6.22
CA PRO A 83 31.04 -2.78 -5.65
C PRO A 83 30.85 -3.05 -4.15
N PHE A 84 30.22 -2.13 -3.43
CA PHE A 84 30.05 -2.16 -1.98
C PHE A 84 28.61 -2.47 -1.55
N ASP A 85 27.74 -2.67 -2.53
CA ASP A 85 26.33 -2.95 -2.35
C ASP A 85 26.03 -4.45 -2.38
N TRP A 86 25.05 -4.87 -1.59
CA TRP A 86 24.67 -6.26 -1.38
C TRP A 86 23.19 -6.43 -1.77
N PRO A 87 22.88 -6.50 -3.08
CA PRO A 87 21.51 -6.69 -3.55
C PRO A 87 20.95 -8.06 -3.21
N GLY A 88 19.64 -8.11 -2.92
CA GLY A 88 18.89 -9.35 -2.84
C GLY A 88 18.95 -10.05 -1.48
N ILE A 89 18.14 -11.11 -1.35
CA ILE A 89 18.00 -11.86 -0.10
C ILE A 89 19.13 -12.89 -0.03
N SER A 90 19.91 -12.87 1.04
CA SER A 90 20.94 -13.90 1.28
C SER A 90 20.27 -15.26 1.49
N ILE A 91 20.86 -16.34 0.95
CA ILE A 91 20.38 -17.72 1.18
C ILE A 91 20.32 -18.04 2.68
N ARG A 92 21.30 -17.57 3.45
CA ARG A 92 21.34 -17.75 4.92
C ARG A 92 20.21 -17.01 5.64
N GLY A 93 19.75 -15.90 5.07
CA GLY A 93 18.65 -15.07 5.59
C GLY A 93 17.28 -15.46 5.05
N LEU A 94 17.20 -16.40 4.11
CA LEU A 94 15.99 -16.73 3.37
C LEU A 94 15.03 -17.53 4.26
N LYS A 95 14.07 -16.84 4.85
CA LYS A 95 12.93 -17.45 5.54
C LYS A 95 11.70 -17.45 4.63
N GLN A 96 10.82 -18.43 4.79
CA GLN A 96 9.62 -18.57 3.96
C GLN A 96 8.75 -17.29 3.96
N ASN A 97 8.57 -16.66 5.12
CA ASN A 97 7.81 -15.41 5.23
C ASN A 97 8.47 -14.23 4.49
N VAL A 98 9.81 -14.11 4.51
CA VAL A 98 10.57 -13.09 3.79
C VAL A 98 10.48 -13.33 2.28
N ALA A 99 10.67 -14.57 1.84
CA ALA A 99 10.53 -14.96 0.43
C ALA A 99 9.11 -14.66 -0.08
N GLN A 100 8.08 -15.05 0.67
CA GLN A 100 6.68 -14.79 0.30
C GLN A 100 6.37 -13.30 0.26
N ALA A 101 6.88 -12.50 1.21
CA ALA A 101 6.70 -11.05 1.19
C ALA A 101 7.33 -10.42 -0.06
N ALA A 102 8.58 -10.79 -0.38
CA ALA A 102 9.29 -10.30 -1.56
C ALA A 102 8.59 -10.69 -2.87
N ILE A 103 8.12 -11.93 -2.99
CA ILE A 103 7.36 -12.40 -4.15
C ILE A 103 6.04 -11.63 -4.29
N ARG A 104 5.32 -11.41 -3.18
CA ARG A 104 4.07 -10.64 -3.18
C ARG A 104 4.30 -9.20 -3.64
N GLU A 105 5.36 -8.56 -3.16
CA GLU A 105 5.71 -7.20 -3.56
C GLU A 105 6.11 -7.13 -5.04
N ALA A 106 6.96 -8.05 -5.51
CA ALA A 106 7.34 -8.13 -6.92
C ALA A 106 6.13 -8.37 -7.83
N LYS A 107 5.20 -9.25 -7.40
CA LYS A 107 3.93 -9.47 -8.11
C LYS A 107 3.05 -8.22 -8.07
N ALA A 108 2.96 -7.52 -6.94
CA ALA A 108 2.17 -6.29 -6.82
C ALA A 108 2.67 -5.20 -7.77
N ARG A 109 3.99 -5.02 -7.91
CA ARG A 109 4.58 -4.06 -8.88
C ARG A 109 4.25 -4.40 -10.34
N ARG A 110 4.11 -5.69 -10.66
CA ARG A 110 3.76 -6.16 -12.02
C ARG A 110 2.26 -6.22 -12.27
N CYS A 111 1.45 -6.35 -11.22
CA CYS A 111 0.02 -6.52 -11.33
C CYS A 111 -0.65 -5.16 -11.56
N LYS A 112 -1.22 -4.98 -12.75
CA LYS A 112 -2.05 -3.80 -13.03
C LYS A 112 -3.31 -3.86 -12.17
N GLY A 113 -3.72 -2.71 -11.64
CA GLY A 113 -4.98 -2.59 -10.91
C GLY A 113 -6.15 -3.09 -11.77
N ARG A 114 -7.06 -3.86 -11.15
CA ARG A 114 -8.25 -4.36 -11.85
C ARG A 114 -9.17 -3.18 -12.16
N LYS A 115 -9.55 -3.02 -13.44
CA LYS A 115 -10.40 -1.90 -13.90
C LYS A 115 -11.64 -1.70 -13.03
N ALA A 116 -12.37 -2.78 -12.75
CA ALA A 116 -13.56 -2.74 -11.90
C ALA A 116 -13.27 -2.24 -10.48
N THR A 117 -12.15 -2.66 -9.88
CA THR A 117 -11.76 -2.21 -8.54
C THR A 117 -11.43 -0.73 -8.52
N ASN A 118 -10.72 -0.24 -9.53
CA ASN A 118 -10.39 1.19 -9.62
C ASN A 118 -11.65 2.02 -9.81
N ALA A 119 -12.53 1.64 -10.76
CA ALA A 119 -13.80 2.32 -10.99
C ALA A 119 -14.66 2.39 -9.71
N ASN A 120 -14.81 1.29 -9.00
CA ASN A 120 -15.58 1.25 -7.75
C ASN A 120 -14.94 2.11 -6.65
N ILE A 121 -13.60 2.13 -6.53
CA ILE A 121 -12.91 3.01 -5.58
C ILE A 121 -13.12 4.48 -5.93
N ASP A 122 -13.06 4.83 -7.21
CA ASP A 122 -13.24 6.20 -7.67
C ASP A 122 -14.69 6.67 -7.44
N GLN A 123 -15.66 5.78 -7.65
CA GLN A 123 -17.07 6.03 -7.30
C GLN A 123 -17.23 6.26 -5.79
N ILE A 124 -16.70 5.36 -4.95
CA ILE A 124 -16.75 5.52 -3.48
C ILE A 124 -16.13 6.85 -3.02
N LYS A 125 -15.04 7.29 -3.67
CA LYS A 125 -14.43 8.59 -3.36
C LYS A 125 -15.30 9.76 -3.77
N ALA A 126 -15.93 9.68 -4.94
CA ALA A 126 -16.86 10.70 -5.42
C ALA A 126 -18.06 10.82 -4.48
N ASP A 127 -18.65 9.70 -4.09
CA ASP A 127 -19.80 9.67 -3.18
C ASP A 127 -19.44 10.22 -1.80
N LEU A 128 -18.34 9.75 -1.19
CA LEU A 128 -17.90 10.25 0.12
C LEU A 128 -17.52 11.73 0.09
N ARG A 129 -17.06 12.25 -1.06
CA ARG A 129 -16.85 13.69 -1.24
C ARG A 129 -18.17 14.44 -1.18
N MET A 130 -19.21 13.95 -1.85
CA MET A 130 -20.53 14.58 -1.86
C MET A 130 -21.17 14.55 -0.48
N PHE A 131 -21.11 13.41 0.23
CA PHE A 131 -21.77 13.25 1.52
C PHE A 131 -21.00 13.84 2.71
N CYS A 132 -19.68 13.70 2.74
CA CYS A 132 -18.86 14.07 3.90
C CYS A 132 -17.94 15.28 3.66
N GLY A 133 -17.87 15.81 2.44
CA GLY A 133 -16.95 16.88 2.08
C GLY A 133 -15.47 16.48 2.07
N HIS A 134 -15.15 15.21 2.32
CA HIS A 134 -13.79 14.70 2.42
C HIS A 134 -13.56 13.54 1.44
N VAL A 135 -12.42 13.57 0.73
CA VAL A 135 -12.01 12.49 -0.18
C VAL A 135 -11.03 11.56 0.55
N PRO A 136 -11.45 10.36 0.96
CA PRO A 136 -10.53 9.43 1.60
C PRO A 136 -9.52 8.88 0.59
N THR A 137 -8.32 8.58 1.10
CA THR A 137 -7.32 7.81 0.37
C THR A 137 -7.80 6.37 0.15
N THR A 138 -7.31 5.73 -0.91
CA THR A 138 -7.59 4.30 -1.18
C THR A 138 -7.24 3.42 0.03
N THR A 139 -6.16 3.75 0.75
CA THR A 139 -5.74 3.05 1.97
C THR A 139 -6.74 3.21 3.10
N GLN A 140 -7.35 4.38 3.27
CA GLN A 140 -8.41 4.60 4.28
C GLN A 140 -9.66 3.79 3.96
N ILE A 141 -10.08 3.73 2.70
CA ILE A 141 -11.22 2.90 2.25
C ILE A 141 -10.98 1.43 2.63
N TRP A 142 -9.83 0.87 2.26
CA TRP A 142 -9.48 -0.52 2.59
C TRP A 142 -9.32 -0.77 4.09
N ARG A 143 -8.90 0.24 4.86
CA ARG A 143 -8.82 0.17 6.32
C ARG A 143 -10.21 0.15 6.95
N GLY A 144 -11.13 0.98 6.47
CA GLY A 144 -12.53 1.01 6.92
C GLY A 144 -13.22 -0.34 6.74
N LEU A 145 -13.00 -0.99 5.59
CA LEU A 145 -13.46 -2.35 5.32
C LEU A 145 -12.92 -3.43 6.29
N ARG A 146 -11.88 -3.11 7.08
CA ARG A 146 -11.31 -4.01 8.09
C ARG A 146 -11.72 -3.64 9.52
N SER A 147 -12.63 -2.67 9.72
CA SER A 147 -13.05 -2.22 11.05
C SER A 147 -13.56 -3.38 11.90
N LYS A 148 -13.29 -3.38 13.22
CA LYS A 148 -13.76 -4.43 14.14
C LYS A 148 -15.28 -4.48 14.24
N ASP A 149 -15.96 -3.38 13.92
CA ASP A 149 -17.42 -3.23 13.98
C ASP A 149 -18.14 -4.05 12.89
N LEU A 150 -17.43 -4.43 11.82
CA LEU A 150 -17.98 -5.26 10.76
C LEU A 150 -17.74 -6.75 11.05
N SER A 151 -18.80 -7.55 10.90
CA SER A 151 -18.68 -9.01 10.94
C SER A 151 -17.75 -9.51 9.83
N ARG A 152 -17.11 -10.67 10.04
CA ARG A 152 -16.22 -11.26 9.01
C ARG A 152 -16.95 -11.49 7.67
N GLN A 153 -18.22 -11.85 7.72
CA GLN A 153 -19.05 -12.08 6.53
C GLN A 153 -19.30 -10.76 5.79
N ALA A 154 -19.66 -9.69 6.50
CA ALA A 154 -19.86 -8.36 5.92
C ALA A 154 -18.58 -7.83 5.25
N LYS A 155 -17.42 -7.98 5.92
CA LYS A 155 -16.11 -7.62 5.34
C LYS A 155 -15.84 -8.34 4.03
N ASN A 156 -16.05 -9.65 3.99
CA ASN A 156 -15.84 -10.45 2.79
C ASN A 156 -16.80 -10.07 1.67
N PHE A 157 -18.06 -9.80 2.00
CA PHE A 157 -19.07 -9.36 1.05
C PHE A 157 -18.71 -8.00 0.43
N LEU A 158 -18.40 -7.00 1.26
CA LEU A 158 -18.02 -5.67 0.81
C LEU A 158 -16.70 -5.68 0.03
N TRP A 159 -15.70 -6.45 0.49
CA TRP A 159 -14.45 -6.63 -0.23
C TRP A 159 -14.69 -7.17 -1.64
N LYS A 160 -15.55 -8.20 -1.79
CA LYS A 160 -15.93 -8.74 -3.11
C LYS A 160 -16.71 -7.72 -3.94
N ALA A 161 -17.58 -6.92 -3.32
CA ALA A 161 -18.34 -5.88 -4.00
C ALA A 161 -17.42 -4.81 -4.59
N VAL A 162 -16.52 -4.24 -3.77
CA VAL A 162 -15.53 -3.25 -4.23
C VAL A 162 -14.63 -3.85 -5.31
N HIS A 163 -14.26 -5.12 -5.20
CA HIS A 163 -13.45 -5.76 -6.24
C HIS A 163 -14.19 -6.16 -7.53
N GLY A 164 -15.52 -6.11 -7.57
CA GLY A 164 -16.32 -6.68 -8.66
C GLY A 164 -16.08 -8.19 -8.80
N ALA A 165 -16.00 -8.91 -7.68
CA ALA A 165 -15.69 -10.33 -7.61
C ALA A 165 -16.93 -11.23 -7.42
N HIS A 166 -18.12 -10.64 -7.29
CA HIS A 166 -19.37 -11.39 -7.29
C HIS A 166 -19.72 -11.87 -8.71
N LYS A 167 -20.35 -13.03 -8.82
CA LYS A 167 -20.78 -13.62 -10.09
C LYS A 167 -22.14 -13.02 -10.47
N ILE A 168 -22.11 -11.82 -11.04
CA ILE A 168 -23.29 -11.07 -11.49
C ILE A 168 -22.96 -10.28 -12.77
N GLY A 169 -23.98 -9.88 -13.51
CA GLY A 169 -23.85 -8.90 -14.58
C GLY A 169 -22.85 -9.27 -15.67
N ASN A 170 -21.83 -8.41 -15.81
CA ASN A 170 -20.74 -8.58 -16.77
C ASN A 170 -19.99 -9.92 -16.66
N TYR A 171 -20.04 -10.60 -15.51
CA TYR A 171 -19.51 -11.95 -15.37
C TYR A 171 -20.23 -12.94 -16.30
N PHE A 172 -21.56 -12.88 -16.32
CA PHE A 172 -22.41 -13.77 -17.11
C PHE A 172 -22.57 -13.33 -18.56
N ARG A 173 -22.42 -12.04 -18.86
CA ARG A 173 -22.60 -11.47 -20.22
C ARG A 173 -21.79 -12.17 -21.32
N LYS A 174 -20.63 -12.74 -20.97
CA LYS A 174 -19.72 -13.44 -21.90
C LYS A 174 -19.95 -14.95 -22.00
N MET A 175 -20.88 -15.49 -21.21
CA MET A 175 -21.21 -16.91 -21.19
C MET A 175 -22.29 -17.25 -22.23
N PRO A 176 -22.45 -18.53 -22.60
CA PRO A 176 -23.58 -18.97 -23.42
C PRO A 176 -24.91 -18.91 -22.64
N SER A 177 -26.04 -19.01 -23.36
CA SER A 177 -27.36 -19.21 -22.75
C SER A 177 -27.41 -20.60 -22.06
N PRO A 178 -28.07 -20.75 -20.90
CA PRO A 178 -28.95 -19.78 -20.25
C PRO A 178 -28.24 -18.78 -19.32
N TRP A 179 -26.95 -18.98 -18.99
CA TRP A 179 -26.25 -18.11 -18.03
C TRP A 179 -26.19 -16.65 -18.46
N LYS A 180 -26.09 -16.39 -19.76
CA LYS A 180 -26.09 -15.02 -20.32
C LYS A 180 -27.31 -14.21 -19.88
N GLU A 181 -28.46 -14.85 -19.71
CA GLU A 181 -29.71 -14.21 -19.29
C GLU A 181 -29.62 -13.71 -17.84
N MET A 182 -28.77 -14.30 -17.01
CA MET A 182 -28.49 -13.85 -15.63
C MET A 182 -27.60 -12.60 -15.55
N ALA A 183 -27.18 -12.05 -16.70
CA ALA A 183 -26.39 -10.82 -16.73
C ALA A 183 -27.23 -9.55 -16.53
N GLU A 184 -28.54 -9.65 -16.78
CA GLU A 184 -29.45 -8.50 -16.75
C GLU A 184 -30.55 -8.77 -15.73
N CYS A 185 -30.96 -7.71 -15.03
CA CYS A 185 -32.07 -7.80 -14.10
C CYS A 185 -33.34 -8.05 -14.91
N PRO A 186 -34.11 -9.11 -14.64
CA PRO A 186 -35.32 -9.41 -15.41
C PRO A 186 -36.39 -8.33 -15.25
N THR A 187 -36.38 -7.60 -14.15
CA THR A 187 -37.37 -6.58 -13.83
C THR A 187 -36.96 -5.19 -14.31
N CYS A 188 -35.68 -4.84 -14.18
CA CYS A 188 -35.19 -3.51 -14.56
C CYS A 188 -34.63 -3.43 -15.98
N GLY A 189 -34.28 -4.56 -16.60
CA GLY A 189 -33.65 -4.60 -17.92
C GLY A 189 -32.22 -4.02 -17.96
N THR A 190 -31.63 -3.74 -16.79
CA THR A 190 -30.28 -3.19 -16.66
C THR A 190 -29.26 -4.28 -16.33
N THR A 191 -27.98 -4.03 -16.60
CA THR A 191 -26.92 -4.97 -16.23
C THR A 191 -26.84 -5.09 -14.71
N GLU A 192 -26.85 -6.32 -14.21
CA GLU A 192 -26.80 -6.57 -12.76
C GLU A 192 -25.45 -6.12 -12.16
N THR A 193 -25.49 -5.15 -11.27
CA THR A 193 -24.32 -4.65 -10.52
C THR A 193 -24.61 -4.69 -9.03
N MET A 194 -23.55 -4.69 -8.21
CA MET A 194 -23.76 -4.68 -6.74
C MET A 194 -24.51 -3.43 -6.26
N GLU A 195 -24.32 -2.31 -6.94
CA GLU A 195 -25.04 -1.07 -6.68
C GLU A 195 -26.53 -1.24 -7.01
N HIS A 196 -26.82 -1.77 -8.20
CA HIS A 196 -28.19 -2.06 -8.61
C HIS A 196 -28.90 -3.01 -7.63
N VAL A 197 -28.30 -4.14 -7.27
CA VAL A 197 -28.90 -5.11 -6.33
C VAL A 197 -29.21 -4.48 -4.97
N LEU A 198 -28.33 -3.62 -4.47
CA LEU A 198 -28.42 -3.13 -3.09
C LEU A 198 -29.18 -1.81 -2.93
N LEU A 199 -29.23 -0.97 -3.98
CA LEU A 199 -29.70 0.42 -3.88
C LEU A 199 -30.83 0.76 -4.85
N ASP A 200 -30.90 0.10 -6.01
CA ASP A 200 -31.84 0.51 -7.07
C ASP A 200 -32.93 -0.52 -7.36
N CYS A 201 -32.63 -1.81 -7.22
CA CYS A 201 -33.50 -2.88 -7.70
C CYS A 201 -34.74 -3.03 -6.81
N PRO A 202 -35.97 -2.87 -7.33
CA PRO A 202 -37.19 -3.01 -6.55
C PRO A 202 -37.43 -4.46 -6.09
N ASP A 203 -37.00 -5.45 -6.88
CA ASP A 203 -37.15 -6.87 -6.53
C ASP A 203 -36.31 -7.28 -5.33
N SER A 204 -35.21 -6.55 -5.08
CA SER A 204 -34.36 -6.79 -3.90
C SER A 204 -35.07 -6.44 -2.59
N ARG A 205 -36.18 -5.69 -2.65
CA ARG A 205 -36.85 -5.09 -1.49
C ARG A 205 -35.90 -4.27 -0.62
N GLN A 206 -34.92 -3.62 -1.26
CA GLN A 206 -33.96 -2.76 -0.58
C GLN A 206 -34.64 -1.61 0.17
N ASP A 207 -35.76 -1.12 -0.35
CA ASP A 207 -36.62 -0.11 0.30
C ASP A 207 -37.03 -0.52 1.72
N LEU A 208 -37.46 -1.77 1.90
CA LEU A 208 -37.81 -2.32 3.20
C LEU A 208 -36.58 -2.40 4.10
N ILE A 209 -35.46 -2.91 3.58
CA ILE A 209 -34.23 -3.12 4.37
C ILE A 209 -33.64 -1.79 4.86
N TRP A 210 -33.60 -0.76 4.03
CA TRP A 210 -33.07 0.55 4.41
C TRP A 210 -34.00 1.36 5.31
N SER A 211 -35.26 0.91 5.46
CA SER A 211 -36.21 1.49 6.42
C SER A 211 -36.11 0.90 7.84
N LEU A 212 -35.37 -0.19 8.04
CA LEU A 212 -35.13 -0.84 9.33
C LEU A 212 -34.01 -0.15 10.13
#